data_AF-A0A961Y6L2-F1
#
_entry.id   AF-A0A961Y6L2-F1
#
_cell.length_a   1.000
_cell.length_b   1.000
_cell.length_c   1.000
_cell.angle_alpha   90.00
_cell.angle_beta   90.00
_cell.angle_gamma   90.00
#
_symmetry.space_group_name_H-M   'P 1'
#
loop_
_entity.id
_entity.type
_entity.pdbx_description
1 polymer ?
#
loop_
_entity_poly.entity_id
_entity_poly.type
_entity_poly.pdbx_seq_one_letter_code
_entity_poly.pdbx_strand_id
1 'polypeptide(L)' 'MSELDWLTRRPIAHRGLHDASAGIVENTLPAAQAAVDGDYGIEVDLQLSADGVPMVF' A
#
# COMPACT_ATOMS: atom_id res chain seq x y z
N MET A 1 17.79 -6.08 18.42
CA MET A 1 16.96 -5.59 17.32
C MET A 1 17.65 -5.98 16.04
N SER A 2 16.98 -6.67 15.11
CA SER A 2 17.56 -6.99 13.81
C SER A 2 17.64 -5.71 12.96
N GLU A 3 18.53 -5.67 11.97
CA GLU A 3 18.61 -4.54 11.02
C GLU A 3 17.31 -4.31 10.24
N LEU A 4 16.41 -5.30 10.21
CA LEU A 4 15.13 -5.26 9.52
C LEU A 4 13.95 -5.02 10.45
N ASP A 5 14.18 -4.76 11.74
CA ASP A 5 13.09 -4.50 12.70
C ASP A 5 12.22 -3.31 12.28
N TRP A 6 12.77 -2.34 11.54
CA TRP A 6 11.99 -1.22 11.00
C TRP A 6 10.95 -1.66 9.97
N LEU A 7 11.20 -2.75 9.23
CA LEU A 7 10.33 -3.27 8.17
C LEU A 7 9.23 -4.17 8.73
N THR A 8 9.53 -4.97 9.76
CA THR A 8 8.61 -5.95 10.34
C THR A 8 7.93 -5.46 11.62
N ARG A 9 8.26 -4.26 12.10
CA ARG A 9 7.71 -3.64 13.32
C ARG A 9 6.18 -3.49 13.30
N ARG A 10 5.57 -3.37 12.12
CA ARG A 10 4.12 -3.17 11.93
C ARG A 10 3.58 -4.16 10.91
N PRO A 11 2.28 -4.50 10.97
CA PRO A 11 1.62 -5.21 9.88
C PRO A 11 1.68 -4.40 8.59
N ILE A 12 1.64 -5.09 7.45
CA ILE A 12 1.66 -4.49 6.11
C ILE A 12 0.26 -4.59 5.52
N ALA A 13 -0.32 -3.47 5.11
CA ALA A 13 -1.58 -3.40 4.40
C ALA A 13 -1.36 -3.82 2.94
N HIS A 14 -1.89 -4.98 2.58
CA HIS A 14 -1.83 -5.55 1.23
C HIS A 14 -2.66 -4.69 0.27
N ARG A 15 -1.99 -4.10 -0.73
CA ARG A 15 -2.54 -3.14 -1.71
C ARG A 15 -3.14 -1.89 -1.09
N GLY A 16 -2.59 -1.46 0.05
CA GLY A 16 -3.17 -0.42 0.91
C GLY A 16 -4.34 -0.93 1.77
N LEU A 17 -4.75 -0.13 2.75
CA LEU A 17 -5.86 -0.48 3.64
C LEU A 17 -7.18 -0.14 2.93
N HIS A 18 -7.70 -1.09 2.17
CA HIS A 18 -8.87 -0.92 1.33
C HIS A 18 -10.16 -1.43 2.00
N ASP A 19 -11.27 -0.78 1.67
CA ASP A 19 -12.62 -1.14 2.08
C ASP A 19 -13.58 -0.78 0.94
N ALA A 20 -13.90 -1.79 0.12
CA ALA A 20 -14.80 -1.62 -1.01
C ALA A 20 -16.21 -1.17 -0.59
N SER A 21 -16.65 -1.49 0.63
CA SER A 21 -17.96 -1.06 1.15
C SER A 21 -18.00 0.44 1.47
N ALA A 22 -16.85 1.01 1.81
CA ALA A 22 -16.64 2.45 2.00
C ALA A 22 -16.15 3.17 0.73
N GLY A 23 -16.03 2.47 -0.40
CA GLY A 23 -15.53 3.03 -1.67
C GLY A 23 -14.01 3.23 -1.74
N ILE A 24 -13.26 2.65 -0.80
CA ILE A 24 -11.80 2.69 -0.78
C ILE A 24 -11.28 1.45 -1.50
N VAL A 25 -10.81 1.61 -2.73
CA VAL A 25 -10.36 0.50 -3.60
C VAL A 25 -8.87 0.23 -3.40
N GLU A 26 -8.45 -1.03 -3.53
CA GLU A 26 -7.03 -1.43 -3.50
C GLU A 26 -6.18 -0.70 -4.56
N ASN A 27 -4.87 -0.56 -4.31
CA ASN A 27 -3.92 0.12 -5.21
C ASN A 27 -4.33 1.57 -5.57
N THR A 28 -5.05 2.25 -4.67
CA THR A 28 -5.43 3.67 -4.84
C THR A 28 -4.86 4.56 -3.75
N LEU A 29 -4.83 5.88 -4.01
CA LEU A 29 -4.42 6.88 -3.02
C LEU A 29 -5.25 6.84 -1.73
N PRO A 30 -6.59 6.70 -1.75
CA PRO A 30 -7.37 6.49 -0.53
C PRO A 30 -6.94 5.27 0.30
N ALA A 31 -6.62 4.14 -0.31
CA ALA A 31 -6.17 2.94 0.43
C ALA A 31 -4.78 3.14 1.03
N ALA A 32 -3.89 3.85 0.33
CA ALA A 32 -2.60 4.25 0.87
C ALA A 32 -2.75 5.22 2.06
N GLN A 33 -3.62 6.22 1.94
CA GLN A 33 -3.89 7.17 3.03
C GLN A 33 -4.46 6.47 4.26
N ALA A 34 -5.43 5.56 4.08
CA ALA A 34 -5.99 4.78 5.18
C ALA A 34 -4.93 3.92 5.88
N ALA A 35 -3.95 3.38 5.14
CA ALA A 35 -2.84 2.64 5.73
C ALA A 35 -1.89 3.54 6.55
N VAL A 36 -1.62 4.77 6.06
CA VAL A 36 -0.87 5.79 6.81
C VAL A 36 -1.60 6.14 8.12
N ASP A 37 -2.90 6.41 8.03
CA ASP A 37 -3.74 6.79 9.18
C ASP A 37 -3.82 5.65 10.22
N GLY A 38 -3.73 4.39 9.76
CA GLY A 38 -3.69 3.19 10.59
C GLY A 38 -2.31 2.76 11.12
N ASP A 39 -1.25 3.53 10.83
CA ASP A 39 0.15 3.21 11.19
C ASP A 39 0.67 1.86 10.64
N TYR A 40 0.20 1.48 9.45
CA TYR A 40 0.63 0.26 8.75
C TYR A 40 1.80 0.50 7.79
N GLY A 41 2.55 -0.56 7.48
CA GLY A 41 3.32 -0.61 6.23
C GLY A 41 2.37 -0.71 5.03
N ILE A 42 2.83 -0.32 3.83
CA ILE A 42 1.99 -0.30 2.62
C ILE A 42 2.67 -1.15 1.55
N GLU A 43 1.95 -2.14 1.03
CA GLU A 43 2.32 -2.87 -0.17
C GLU A 43 1.49 -2.35 -1.36
N VAL A 44 2.12 -2.33 -2.54
CA VAL A 44 1.50 -1.91 -3.81
C VAL A 44 2.00 -2.78 -4.95
N ASP A 45 1.11 -3.07 -5.90
CA ASP A 45 1.47 -3.69 -7.16
C ASP A 45 1.93 -2.63 -8.16
N LEU A 46 3.02 -2.90 -8.89
CA LEU A 46 3.51 -2.04 -9.96
C LEU A 46 3.35 -2.74 -11.32
N GLN A 47 2.82 -2.00 -12.29
CA GLN A 47 2.76 -2.39 -13.69
C GLN A 47 3.51 -1.35 -14.54
N LEU A 48 4.17 -1.81 -15.60
CA LEU A 48 4.87 -0.92 -16.54
C LEU A 48 3.90 -0.43 -17.63
N SER A 49 3.75 0.87 -17.80
CA SER A 49 2.98 1.45 -18.90
C SER A 49 3.70 1.31 -20.25
N ALA A 50 2.97 1.54 -21.35
CA ALA A 50 3.52 1.48 -22.71
C ALA A 50 4.67 2.47 -22.96
N ASP A 51 4.68 3.61 -22.25
CA ASP A 51 5.73 4.63 -22.29
C ASP A 51 6.80 4.45 -21.19
N GLY A 52 6.79 3.31 -20.48
CA GLY A 52 7.83 2.93 -19.53
C GLY A 52 7.72 3.59 -18.15
N VAL A 53 6.55 4.13 -17.80
CA VAL A 53 6.25 4.73 -16.50
C VAL A 53 5.67 3.67 -15.56
N PRO A 54 6.19 3.51 -14.34
CA PRO A 54 5.60 2.60 -13.36
C PRO A 54 4.27 3.16 -12.86
N MET A 55 3.23 2.33 -12.92
CA MET A 55 1.89 2.64 -12.46
C MET A 55 1.53 1.72 -11.30
N VAL A 56 0.88 2.27 -10.28
CA VAL A 56 0.26 1.47 -9.21
C VAL A 56 -1.07 0.93 -9.75
N PHE A 57 -1.23 -0.40 -9.79
CA PHE A 57 -2.42 -1.06 -10.33
C PHE A 57 -2.68 -2.42 -9.69
#